data_AF-A0A7W4GXY7-F1
#
_entry.id   AF-A0A7W4GXY7-F1
#
_cell.length_a   1.000
_cell.length_b   1.000
_cell.length_c   1.000
_cell.angle_alpha   90.00
_cell.angle_beta   90.00
_cell.angle_gamma   90.00
#
_symmetry.space_group_name_H-M   'P 1'
#
loop_
_entity.id
_entity.type
_entity.pdbx_description
1 polymer ?
#
loop_
_entity_poly.entity_id
_entity_poly.type
_entity_poly.pdbx_seq_one_letter_code
_entity_poly.pdbx_strand_id
1 'polypeptide(L)'
;MFLSILPFLILVFLFSYFPLYGWVYSLYDYKPALGLSGSEFVGLQWFRLLIGSPTQLAQIGQVMANTLGMSFIGIASSVLPLAFAVFLNEIRAPWFRNAIQTLTTLPNFISWVLVYMIAFSMFSTTGLVNTLMLDSGLITVPTKFLDSDQNVWLTMAAWGIWKTVGWGAIMYLAAIAGIDQALYESAKVDGAGRFQRGVDLVGCDVRVSESPASVASTSASRAGRVTEDSADGADAGRAGTAGAELAGSGGVEAIRSKPFDA
;
A
#
# COMPACT_ATOMS: atom_id res chain seq x y z
N MET A 1 -20.37 -15.53 -13.64
CA MET A 1 -19.16 -14.68 -13.56
C MET A 1 -19.47 -13.18 -13.52
N PHE A 2 -20.19 -12.60 -14.49
CA PHE A 2 -20.52 -11.16 -14.47
C PHE A 2 -21.47 -10.71 -13.35
N LEU A 3 -22.31 -11.59 -12.79
CA LEU A 3 -23.20 -11.22 -11.68
C LEU A 3 -22.45 -11.03 -10.35
N SER A 4 -21.31 -11.70 -10.17
CA SER A 4 -20.50 -11.66 -8.95
C SER A 4 -19.68 -10.37 -8.82
N ILE A 5 -19.35 -9.71 -9.94
CA ILE A 5 -18.61 -8.43 -9.94
C ILE A 5 -19.53 -7.22 -9.76
N LEU A 6 -20.84 -7.40 -9.99
CA LEU A 6 -21.85 -6.36 -9.93
C LEU A 6 -21.88 -5.58 -8.59
N PRO A 7 -21.83 -6.21 -7.39
CA PRO A 7 -21.80 -5.45 -6.14
C PRO A 7 -20.53 -4.60 -6.00
N PHE A 8 -19.38 -5.07 -6.48
CA PHE A 8 -18.14 -4.30 -6.47
C PHE A 8 -18.22 -3.10 -7.43
N LEU A 9 -18.81 -3.29 -8.61
CA LEU A 9 -19.00 -2.21 -9.58
C LEU A 9 -19.94 -1.12 -9.04
N ILE A 10 -21.03 -1.50 -8.37
CA ILE A 10 -21.93 -0.56 -7.70
C ILE A 10 -21.20 0.24 -6.62
N LEU A 11 -20.40 -0.42 -5.78
CA LEU A 11 -19.63 0.26 -4.75
C LEU A 11 -18.62 1.24 -5.34
N VAL A 12 -17.89 0.85 -6.39
CA VAL A 12 -16.96 1.76 -7.09
C VAL A 12 -17.72 2.96 -7.66
N PHE A 13 -18.88 2.75 -8.28
CA PHE A 13 -19.66 3.86 -8.81
C PHE A 13 -20.15 4.80 -7.71
N LEU A 14 -20.68 4.25 -6.61
CA LEU A 14 -21.24 5.04 -5.52
C LEU A 14 -20.17 5.77 -4.69
N PHE A 15 -18.98 5.20 -4.52
CA PHE A 15 -17.94 5.80 -3.66
C PHE A 15 -16.82 6.50 -4.44
N SER A 16 -16.62 6.19 -5.72
CA SER A 16 -15.59 6.83 -6.54
C SER A 16 -16.17 7.79 -7.58
N TYR A 17 -17.23 7.40 -8.31
CA TYR A 17 -17.80 8.25 -9.36
C TYR A 17 -18.81 9.27 -8.84
N PHE A 18 -19.65 8.90 -7.89
CA PHE A 18 -20.65 9.82 -7.33
C PHE A 18 -20.01 11.06 -6.67
N PRO A 19 -18.90 10.98 -5.90
CA PRO A 19 -18.24 12.18 -5.37
C PRO A 19 -17.67 13.11 -6.45
N LEU A 20 -17.35 12.62 -7.65
CA LEU A 20 -16.87 13.47 -8.77
C LEU A 20 -17.95 14.45 -9.24
N TYR A 21 -19.23 14.12 -9.06
CA TYR A 21 -20.32 15.07 -9.29
C TYR A 21 -20.15 16.34 -8.45
N GLY A 22 -19.51 16.24 -7.28
CA GLY A 22 -19.19 17.39 -6.44
C GLY A 22 -18.24 18.39 -7.07
N TRP A 23 -17.53 18.07 -8.16
CA TRP A 23 -16.69 19.05 -8.85
C TRP A 23 -17.50 20.22 -9.41
N VAL A 24 -18.79 20.03 -9.66
CA VAL A 24 -19.72 21.09 -10.07
C VAL A 24 -19.74 22.23 -9.05
N TYR A 25 -19.55 21.97 -7.75
CA TYR A 25 -19.50 23.01 -6.72
C TYR A 25 -18.41 24.06 -6.97
N SER A 26 -17.34 23.72 -7.69
CA SER A 26 -16.28 24.68 -8.05
C SER A 26 -16.71 25.76 -9.05
N LEU A 27 -17.89 25.63 -9.66
CA LEU A 27 -18.44 26.58 -10.63
C LEU A 27 -19.55 27.48 -10.04
N TYR A 28 -19.93 27.24 -8.78
CA TYR A 28 -21.00 27.96 -8.09
C TYR A 28 -20.45 28.72 -6.88
N ASP A 29 -21.07 29.83 -6.50
CA ASP A 29 -20.87 30.45 -5.18
C ASP A 29 -21.71 29.67 -4.14
N TYR A 30 -21.23 28.46 -3.84
CA TYR A 30 -21.97 27.49 -3.04
C TYR A 30 -22.14 27.95 -1.60
N LYS A 31 -23.40 28.16 -1.20
CA LYS A 31 -23.77 28.45 0.19
C LYS A 31 -24.53 27.25 0.75
N PRO A 32 -24.00 26.56 1.80
CA PRO A 32 -24.62 25.36 2.34
C PRO A 32 -26.10 25.52 2.73
N ALA A 33 -26.49 26.72 3.16
CA ALA A 33 -27.87 27.03 3.55
C ALA A 33 -28.87 27.07 2.38
N LEU A 34 -28.41 27.34 1.15
CA LEU A 34 -29.26 27.54 -0.03
C LEU A 34 -29.25 26.33 -0.99
N GLY A 35 -28.30 25.41 -0.80
CA GLY A 35 -28.06 24.29 -1.71
C GLY A 35 -27.58 24.74 -3.10
N LEU A 36 -27.40 23.79 -4.02
CA LEU A 36 -26.95 24.08 -5.40
C LEU A 36 -27.97 24.91 -6.19
N SER A 37 -29.25 24.64 -6.03
CA SER A 37 -30.33 25.31 -6.77
C SER A 37 -30.51 26.78 -6.41
N GLY A 38 -30.11 27.18 -5.19
CA GLY A 38 -30.14 28.57 -4.73
C GLY A 38 -28.78 29.29 -4.79
N SER A 39 -27.72 28.61 -5.24
CA SER A 39 -26.38 29.19 -5.37
C SER A 39 -26.17 29.78 -6.77
N GLU A 40 -25.50 30.93 -6.86
CA GLU A 40 -25.23 31.59 -8.14
C GLU A 40 -24.15 30.85 -8.93
N PHE A 41 -24.35 30.68 -10.25
CA PHE A 41 -23.33 30.13 -11.13
C PHE A 41 -22.28 31.19 -11.46
N VAL A 42 -21.07 31.03 -10.94
CA VAL A 42 -19.96 31.99 -11.09
C VAL A 42 -18.92 31.54 -12.13
N GLY A 43 -19.12 30.37 -12.76
CA GLY A 43 -18.23 29.82 -13.77
C GLY A 43 -16.80 29.65 -13.26
N LEU A 44 -15.82 30.25 -13.93
CA LEU A 44 -14.40 30.10 -13.60
C LEU A 44 -13.86 31.16 -12.62
N GLN A 45 -14.72 31.87 -11.91
CA GLN A 45 -14.30 32.95 -11.00
C GLN A 45 -13.25 32.49 -9.97
N TRP A 46 -13.47 31.35 -9.32
CA TRP A 46 -12.54 30.81 -8.32
C TRP A 46 -11.18 30.41 -8.90
N PHE A 47 -11.17 29.88 -10.13
CA PHE A 47 -9.94 29.56 -10.85
C PHE A 47 -9.17 30.82 -11.27
N ARG A 48 -9.88 31.87 -11.68
CA ARG A 48 -9.27 33.18 -11.98
C ARG A 48 -8.72 33.84 -10.72
N LEU A 49 -9.36 33.66 -9.57
CA LEU A 49 -8.87 34.19 -8.29
C LEU A 49 -7.51 33.57 -7.94
N LEU A 50 -7.40 32.23 -8.04
CA LEU A 50 -6.15 31.48 -7.81
C LEU A 50 -4.99 31.95 -8.69
N ILE A 51 -5.28 32.34 -9.93
CA ILE A 51 -4.27 32.75 -10.93
C ILE A 51 -4.07 34.28 -10.97
N GLY A 52 -5.01 35.06 -10.42
CA GLY A 52 -5.10 36.49 -10.62
C GLY A 52 -4.10 37.33 -9.81
N SER A 53 -3.55 36.79 -8.71
CA SER A 53 -2.55 37.48 -7.91
C SER A 53 -1.16 36.86 -8.09
N PRO A 54 -0.10 37.66 -8.36
CA PRO A 54 1.26 37.15 -8.44
C PRO A 54 1.72 36.49 -7.13
N THR A 55 1.20 36.93 -5.98
CA THR A 55 1.49 36.30 -4.68
C THR A 55 0.88 34.89 -4.57
N GLN A 56 -0.34 34.67 -5.05
CA GLN A 56 -0.99 33.35 -5.03
C GLN A 56 -0.30 32.39 -5.99
N LEU A 57 0.10 32.88 -7.17
CA LEU A 57 0.86 32.08 -8.13
C LEU A 57 2.20 31.61 -7.55
N ALA A 58 2.93 32.49 -6.87
CA ALA A 58 4.18 32.14 -6.21
C ALA A 58 3.98 31.10 -5.10
N GLN A 59 2.92 31.24 -4.30
CA GLN A 59 2.58 30.28 -3.25
C GLN A 59 2.20 28.90 -3.82
N ILE A 60 1.37 28.86 -4.87
CA ILE A 60 1.04 27.60 -5.56
C ILE A 60 2.30 26.94 -6.09
N GLY A 61 3.18 27.72 -6.74
CA GLY A 61 4.47 27.23 -7.24
C GLY A 61 5.34 26.65 -6.12
N GLN A 62 5.43 27.32 -4.97
CA GLN A 62 6.19 26.85 -3.82
C GLN A 62 5.61 25.56 -3.24
N VAL A 63 4.29 25.46 -3.06
CA VAL A 63 3.63 24.25 -2.56
C VAL A 63 3.82 23.09 -3.54
N MET A 64 3.65 23.34 -4.84
CA MET A 64 3.89 22.34 -5.89
C MET A 64 5.34 21.87 -5.89
N ALA A 65 6.32 22.78 -5.79
CA ALA A 65 7.74 22.43 -5.71
C ALA A 65 8.05 21.60 -4.46
N ASN A 66 7.45 21.94 -3.31
CA ASN A 66 7.61 21.17 -2.07
C ASN A 66 7.01 19.76 -2.20
N THR A 67 5.80 19.64 -2.73
CA THR A 67 5.14 18.35 -2.95
C THR A 67 5.93 17.50 -3.93
N LEU A 68 6.32 18.06 -5.07
CA LEU A 68 7.14 17.36 -6.06
C LEU A 68 8.49 16.98 -5.49
N GLY A 69 9.16 17.86 -4.75
CA GLY A 69 10.44 17.57 -4.08
C GLY A 69 10.32 16.38 -3.13
N MET A 70 9.28 16.35 -2.28
CA MET A 70 9.01 15.21 -1.41
C MET A 70 8.68 13.93 -2.20
N SER A 71 7.88 14.02 -3.27
CA SER A 71 7.55 12.88 -4.13
C SER A 71 8.77 12.33 -4.85
N PHE A 72 9.67 13.19 -5.38
CA PHE A 72 10.90 12.77 -6.04
C PHE A 72 11.85 12.06 -5.07
N ILE A 73 12.03 12.60 -3.86
CA ILE A 73 12.84 11.92 -2.82
C ILE A 73 12.18 10.58 -2.45
N GLY A 74 10.86 10.55 -2.33
CA GLY A 74 10.10 9.32 -2.09
C GLY A 74 10.36 8.25 -3.16
N ILE A 75 10.27 8.63 -4.43
CA ILE A 75 10.58 7.74 -5.57
C ILE A 75 12.04 7.31 -5.56
N ALA A 76 12.98 8.24 -5.36
CA ALA A 76 14.41 7.90 -5.27
C ALA A 76 14.70 6.93 -4.11
N SER A 77 13.95 7.05 -3.01
CA SER A 77 14.05 6.18 -1.84
C SER A 77 13.35 4.83 -1.98
N SER A 78 12.62 4.57 -3.07
CA SER A 78 11.91 3.30 -3.32
C SER A 78 12.83 2.08 -3.42
N VAL A 79 14.13 2.30 -3.61
CA VAL A 79 15.17 1.25 -3.58
C VAL A 79 15.50 0.83 -2.14
N LEU A 80 15.24 1.68 -1.13
CA LEU A 80 15.56 1.37 0.27
C LEU A 80 14.80 0.16 0.83
N PRO A 81 13.47 0.02 0.65
CA PRO A 81 12.76 -1.17 1.11
C PRO A 81 13.25 -2.45 0.42
N LEU A 82 13.64 -2.38 -0.86
CA LEU A 82 14.23 -3.50 -1.58
C LEU A 82 15.59 -3.89 -0.99
N ALA A 83 16.48 -2.92 -0.80
CA ALA A 83 17.78 -3.16 -0.18
C ALA A 83 17.60 -3.75 1.23
N PHE A 84 16.68 -3.20 2.02
CA PHE A 84 16.37 -3.68 3.37
C PHE A 84 15.82 -5.13 3.36
N ALA A 85 14.95 -5.47 2.41
CA ALA A 85 14.45 -6.83 2.22
C ALA A 85 15.58 -7.83 1.93
N VAL A 86 16.52 -7.47 1.04
CA VAL A 86 17.67 -8.31 0.72
C VAL A 86 18.59 -8.49 1.94
N PHE A 87 18.84 -7.43 2.70
CA PHE A 87 19.62 -7.52 3.95
C PHE A 87 18.94 -8.43 4.99
N LEU A 88 17.63 -8.28 5.17
CA LEU A 88 16.83 -9.14 6.06
C LEU A 88 16.86 -10.61 5.63
N ASN A 89 16.90 -10.89 4.33
CA ASN A 89 16.96 -12.25 3.79
C ASN A 89 18.32 -12.93 4.03
N GLU A 90 19.42 -12.16 4.14
CA GLU A 90 20.76 -12.71 4.39
C GLU A 90 20.98 -13.07 5.88
N ILE A 91 20.12 -12.61 6.78
CA ILE A 91 20.21 -12.92 8.23
C ILE A 91 19.93 -14.40 8.47
N ARG A 92 20.96 -15.13 8.91
CA ARG A 92 20.87 -16.58 9.22
C ARG A 92 20.07 -16.90 10.48
N ALA A 93 19.98 -15.97 11.42
CA ALA A 93 19.29 -16.16 12.70
C ALA A 93 17.79 -15.81 12.56
N PRO A 94 16.88 -16.79 12.53
CA PRO A 94 15.46 -16.54 12.22
C PRO A 94 14.76 -15.69 13.30
N TRP A 95 15.13 -15.86 14.58
CA TRP A 95 14.59 -15.06 15.68
C TRP A 95 14.95 -13.57 15.54
N PHE A 96 16.18 -13.28 15.12
CA PHE A 96 16.67 -11.90 14.95
C PHE A 96 16.02 -11.24 13.73
N ARG A 97 15.90 -11.98 12.61
CA ARG A 97 15.16 -11.54 11.42
C ARG A 97 13.71 -11.17 11.78
N ASN A 98 13.02 -12.03 12.51
CA ASN A 98 11.62 -11.81 12.89
C ASN A 98 11.47 -10.60 13.84
N ALA A 99 12.43 -10.39 14.76
CA ALA A 99 12.45 -9.23 15.64
C ALA A 99 12.59 -7.91 14.85
N ILE A 100 13.58 -7.83 13.95
CA ILE A 100 13.78 -6.64 13.10
C ILE A 100 12.54 -6.39 12.24
N GLN A 101 12.00 -7.43 11.59
CA GLN A 101 10.81 -7.30 10.76
C GLN A 101 9.64 -6.70 11.55
N THR A 102 9.40 -7.19 12.76
CA THR A 102 8.31 -6.71 13.61
C THR A 102 8.53 -5.25 14.00
N LEU A 103 9.74 -4.90 14.45
CA LEU A 103 10.10 -3.54 14.88
C LEU A 103 10.01 -2.53 13.74
N THR A 104 10.48 -2.88 12.54
CA THR A 104 10.49 -1.96 11.39
C THR A 104 9.11 -1.86 10.72
N THR A 105 8.23 -2.85 10.88
CA THR A 105 6.88 -2.83 10.31
C THR A 105 5.86 -2.13 11.22
N LEU A 106 6.06 -2.19 12.54
CA LEU A 106 5.16 -1.57 13.52
C LEU A 106 4.82 -0.09 13.23
N PRO A 107 5.77 0.78 12.84
CA PRO A 107 5.48 2.18 12.50
C PRO A 107 4.42 2.35 11.42
N ASN A 108 4.32 1.43 10.45
CA ASN A 108 3.35 1.52 9.37
C ASN A 108 1.90 1.53 9.90
N PHE A 109 1.63 0.77 10.96
CA PHE A 109 0.30 0.66 11.58
C PHE A 109 -0.08 1.85 12.46
N ILE A 110 0.88 2.69 12.85
CA ILE A 110 0.62 3.86 13.68
C ILE A 110 -0.04 4.96 12.84
N SER A 111 -1.14 5.58 13.30
CA SER A 111 -1.75 6.70 12.56
C SER A 111 -0.77 7.87 12.37
N TRP A 112 -0.82 8.54 11.21
CA TRP A 112 -0.05 9.77 10.95
C TRP A 112 -0.29 10.84 12.01
N VAL A 113 -1.51 10.92 12.57
CA VAL A 113 -1.83 11.85 13.65
C VAL A 113 -1.00 11.55 14.90
N LEU A 114 -0.84 10.29 15.28
CA LEU A 114 -0.05 9.91 16.46
C LEU A 114 1.44 10.19 16.24
N VAL A 115 1.96 9.92 15.04
CA VAL A 115 3.33 10.27 14.67
C VAL A 115 3.55 11.77 14.83
N TYR A 116 2.61 12.59 14.37
CA TYR A 116 2.68 14.04 14.50
C TYR A 116 2.68 14.47 15.98
N MET A 117 1.87 13.85 16.83
CA MET A 117 1.82 14.18 18.27
C MET A 117 3.13 13.83 18.98
N ILE A 118 3.73 12.68 18.67
CA ILE A 118 5.02 12.28 19.23
C ILE A 118 6.12 13.23 18.75
N ALA A 119 6.17 13.50 17.44
CA ALA A 119 7.14 14.43 16.86
C ALA A 119 6.98 15.83 17.46
N PHE A 120 5.74 16.32 17.60
CA PHE A 120 5.47 17.60 18.24
C PHE A 120 5.95 17.62 19.69
N SER A 121 5.66 16.59 20.48
CA SER A 121 6.10 16.50 21.87
C SER A 121 7.63 16.45 22.01
N MET A 122 8.33 15.77 21.10
CA MET A 122 9.79 15.63 21.14
C MET A 122 10.54 16.86 20.61
N PHE A 123 10.06 17.44 19.51
CA PHE A 123 10.74 18.50 18.73
C PHE A 123 10.14 19.90 18.92
N SER A 124 9.14 20.04 19.81
CA SER A 124 8.69 21.36 20.28
C SER A 124 9.84 22.14 20.94
N THR A 125 9.71 23.45 21.03
CA THR A 125 10.65 24.33 21.73
C THR A 125 10.88 23.93 23.19
N THR A 126 9.88 23.34 23.85
CA THR A 126 9.97 22.77 25.21
C THR A 126 10.03 21.23 25.20
N GLY A 127 10.32 20.63 24.06
CA GLY A 127 10.35 19.19 23.87
C GLY A 127 11.63 18.54 24.39
N LEU A 128 11.58 17.21 24.57
CA LEU A 128 12.68 16.41 25.12
C LEU A 128 14.02 16.66 24.41
N VAL A 129 14.01 16.79 23.08
CA VAL A 129 15.25 16.98 22.30
C VAL A 129 15.90 18.31 22.62
N ASN A 130 15.12 19.39 22.69
CA ASN A 130 15.64 20.71 23.04
C ASN A 130 16.15 20.75 24.48
N THR A 131 15.43 20.15 25.43
CA THR A 131 15.86 20.08 26.83
C THR A 131 17.18 19.34 26.98
N LEU A 132 17.32 18.15 26.38
CA LEU A 132 18.55 17.37 26.44
C LEU A 132 19.74 18.07 25.75
N MET A 133 19.49 18.78 24.64
CA MET A 133 20.52 19.52 23.92
C MET A 133 20.96 20.80 24.66
N LEU A 134 20.05 21.45 25.39
CA LEU A 134 20.37 22.57 26.29
C LEU A 134 21.16 22.08 27.51
N ASP A 135 20.73 20.97 28.13
CA ASP A 135 21.36 20.39 29.32
C ASP A 135 22.78 19.85 29.02
N SER A 136 23.00 19.34 27.81
CA SER A 136 24.32 18.90 27.34
C SER A 136 25.23 20.05 26.85
N GLY A 137 24.74 21.29 26.83
CA GLY A 137 25.49 22.46 26.41
C GLY A 137 25.79 22.54 24.91
N LEU A 138 25.16 21.69 24.09
CA LEU A 138 25.33 21.69 22.62
C LEU A 138 24.68 22.91 21.95
N ILE A 139 23.67 23.51 22.57
CA ILE A 139 22.97 24.70 22.10
C ILE A 139 22.64 25.62 23.27
N THR A 140 22.65 26.93 23.02
CA THR A 140 22.33 27.98 24.00
C THR A 140 20.91 28.54 23.85
N VAL A 141 20.25 28.27 22.72
CA VAL A 141 18.89 28.73 22.42
C VAL A 141 18.07 27.54 21.89
N PRO A 142 16.83 27.34 22.35
CA PRO A 142 15.97 26.25 21.87
C PRO A 142 15.73 26.40 20.37
N THR A 143 16.04 25.34 19.62
CA THR A 143 15.88 25.33 18.17
C THR A 143 14.44 24.99 17.82
N LYS A 144 13.81 25.81 16.98
CA LYS A 144 12.46 25.53 16.47
C LYS A 144 12.51 24.53 15.31
N PHE A 145 12.74 23.25 15.62
CA PHE A 145 12.84 22.19 14.61
C PHE A 145 11.61 22.08 13.70
N LEU A 146 10.42 22.42 14.22
CA LEU A 146 9.14 22.36 13.48
C LEU A 146 8.84 23.64 12.67
N ASP A 147 9.47 24.76 13.00
CA ASP A 147 9.22 26.09 12.43
C ASP A 147 10.37 26.53 11.50
N SER A 148 11.36 25.65 11.32
CA SER A 148 12.56 25.88 10.53
C SER A 148 12.30 25.50 9.07
N ASP A 149 12.49 26.45 8.16
CA ASP A 149 12.42 26.22 6.71
C ASP A 149 13.60 25.38 6.17
N GLN A 150 14.64 25.17 6.97
CA GLN A 150 15.82 24.42 6.54
C GLN A 150 15.55 22.91 6.52
N ASN A 151 15.80 22.28 5.37
CA ASN A 151 15.77 20.82 5.17
C ASN A 151 14.41 20.13 5.40
N VAL A 152 13.29 20.86 5.32
CA VAL A 152 11.92 20.31 5.49
C VAL A 152 11.65 19.11 4.56
N TRP A 153 12.18 19.13 3.33
CA TRP A 153 11.99 18.03 2.39
C TRP A 153 12.65 16.74 2.88
N LEU A 154 13.87 16.85 3.40
CA LEU A 154 14.62 15.70 3.88
C LEU A 154 14.01 15.16 5.17
N THR A 155 13.60 16.02 6.09
CA THR A 155 12.96 15.59 7.35
C THR A 155 11.64 14.90 7.06
N MET A 156 10.75 15.50 6.25
CA MET A 156 9.47 14.90 5.87
C MET A 156 9.66 13.57 5.11
N ALA A 157 10.61 13.52 4.17
CA ALA A 157 10.94 12.27 3.48
C ALA A 157 11.48 11.21 4.44
N ALA A 158 12.36 11.56 5.37
CA ALA A 158 12.89 10.63 6.37
C ALA A 158 11.79 10.03 7.26
N TRP A 159 10.82 10.86 7.70
CA TRP A 159 9.64 10.37 8.43
C TRP A 159 8.80 9.41 7.59
N GLY A 160 8.57 9.75 6.32
CA GLY A 160 7.87 8.87 5.37
C GLY A 160 8.57 7.53 5.17
N ILE A 161 9.88 7.56 4.95
CA ILE A 161 10.70 6.36 4.76
C ILE A 161 10.69 5.52 6.04
N TRP A 162 10.99 6.10 7.21
CA TRP A 162 10.98 5.38 8.49
C TRP A 162 9.65 4.66 8.73
N LYS A 163 8.54 5.31 8.40
CA LYS A 163 7.21 4.74 8.58
C LYS A 163 6.87 3.62 7.59
N THR A 164 7.36 3.70 6.35
CA THR A 164 6.93 2.83 5.24
C THR A 164 7.95 1.75 4.83
N VAL A 165 9.23 1.92 5.16
CA VAL A 165 10.32 1.04 4.69
C VAL A 165 10.13 -0.41 5.12
N GLY A 166 9.67 -0.66 6.34
CA GLY A 166 9.43 -2.02 6.85
C GLY A 166 8.30 -2.73 6.12
N TRP A 167 7.20 -2.02 5.85
CA TRP A 167 6.09 -2.54 5.07
C TRP A 167 6.50 -2.83 3.63
N GLY A 168 7.21 -1.91 2.98
CA GLY A 168 7.72 -2.12 1.63
C GLY A 168 8.65 -3.34 1.55
N ALA A 169 9.48 -3.57 2.56
CA ALA A 169 10.35 -4.74 2.62
C ALA A 169 9.57 -6.06 2.77
N ILE A 170 8.44 -6.08 3.49
CA ILE A 170 7.56 -7.27 3.54
C ILE A 170 7.03 -7.59 2.15
N MET A 171 6.56 -6.58 1.41
CA MET A 171 6.03 -6.78 0.06
C MET A 171 7.09 -7.36 -0.88
N TYR A 172 8.33 -6.86 -0.80
CA TYR A 172 9.45 -7.41 -1.58
C TYR A 172 9.86 -8.83 -1.13
N LEU A 173 9.88 -9.12 0.18
CA LEU A 173 10.15 -10.47 0.67
C LEU A 173 9.07 -11.48 0.21
N ALA A 174 7.80 -11.07 0.22
CA ALA A 174 6.70 -11.90 -0.27
C ALA A 174 6.80 -12.15 -1.77
N ALA A 175 7.20 -11.15 -2.56
CA ALA A 175 7.46 -11.30 -3.99
C ALA A 175 8.61 -12.29 -4.25
N ILE A 176 9.75 -12.12 -3.56
CA ILE A 176 10.91 -13.03 -3.66
C ILE A 176 10.51 -14.48 -3.34
N ALA A 177 9.73 -14.68 -2.28
CA ALA A 177 9.29 -16.01 -1.87
C ALA A 177 8.32 -16.68 -2.87
N GLY A 178 7.72 -15.91 -3.78
CA GLY A 178 6.85 -16.40 -4.84
C GLY A 178 7.56 -16.78 -6.14
N ILE A 179 8.87 -16.51 -6.27
CA ILE A 179 9.66 -16.77 -7.49
C ILE A 179 9.97 -18.27 -7.61
N ASP A 180 9.81 -18.83 -8.82
CA ASP A 180 10.10 -20.23 -9.13
C ASP A 180 11.59 -20.57 -8.89
N GLN A 181 11.84 -21.72 -8.26
CA GLN A 181 13.16 -22.26 -7.97
C GLN A 181 14.03 -22.41 -9.24
N ALA A 182 13.42 -22.62 -10.41
CA ALA A 182 14.13 -22.73 -11.70
C ALA A 182 14.89 -21.43 -12.07
N LEU A 183 14.34 -20.27 -11.73
CA LEU A 183 15.01 -18.97 -11.91
C LEU A 183 16.18 -18.79 -10.93
N TYR A 184 16.07 -19.35 -9.72
CA TYR A 184 17.13 -19.33 -8.73
C TYR A 184 18.34 -20.21 -9.12
N GLU A 185 18.09 -21.38 -9.70
CA GLU A 185 19.13 -22.31 -10.15
C GLU A 185 19.84 -21.79 -11.41
N SER A 186 19.11 -21.23 -12.38
CA SER A 186 19.72 -20.61 -13.57
C SER A 186 20.62 -19.42 -13.22
N ALA A 187 20.15 -18.50 -12.35
CA ALA A 187 20.97 -17.37 -11.89
C ALA A 187 22.21 -17.82 -11.08
N LYS A 188 22.16 -19.00 -10.44
CA LYS A 188 23.32 -19.59 -9.75
C LYS A 188 24.31 -20.19 -10.74
N VAL A 189 23.83 -20.78 -11.84
CA VAL A 189 24.68 -21.26 -12.95
C VAL A 189 25.38 -20.09 -13.64
N ASP A 190 24.74 -18.92 -13.74
CA ASP A 190 25.32 -17.68 -14.27
C ASP A 190 26.29 -16.96 -13.30
N GLY A 191 26.58 -17.54 -12.13
CA GLY A 191 27.57 -17.01 -11.19
C GLY A 191 27.12 -15.78 -10.39
N ALA A 192 25.83 -15.46 -10.38
CA ALA A 192 25.32 -14.31 -9.63
C ALA A 192 25.50 -14.52 -8.12
N GLY A 193 26.17 -13.57 -7.46
CA GLY A 193 26.32 -13.53 -6.00
C GLY A 193 24.97 -13.45 -5.27
N ARG A 194 24.92 -13.78 -3.97
CA ARG A 194 23.66 -13.80 -3.19
C ARG A 194 22.85 -12.49 -3.27
N PHE A 195 23.54 -11.36 -3.17
CA PHE A 195 22.95 -10.01 -3.31
C PHE A 195 22.47 -9.75 -4.74
N GLN A 196 23.26 -10.18 -5.72
CA GLN A 196 22.96 -10.00 -7.14
C GLN A 196 21.73 -10.84 -7.55
N ARG A 197 21.59 -12.06 -7.04
CA ARG A 197 20.39 -12.88 -7.24
C ARG A 197 19.13 -12.22 -6.69
N GLY A 198 19.17 -11.67 -5.47
CA GLY A 198 18.02 -11.01 -4.87
C GLY A 198 17.57 -9.77 -5.65
N VAL A 199 18.51 -8.91 -6.03
CA VAL A 199 18.21 -7.67 -6.77
C VAL A 199 17.77 -7.96 -8.20
N ASP A 200 18.42 -8.89 -8.89
CA ASP A 200 18.17 -9.15 -10.30
C ASP A 200 16.88 -9.94 -10.53
N LEU A 201 16.59 -10.92 -9.66
CA LEU A 201 15.33 -11.67 -9.70
C LEU A 201 14.12 -10.79 -9.39
N VAL A 202 14.21 -9.93 -8.36
CA VAL A 202 13.13 -8.99 -8.04
C VAL A 202 13.01 -7.91 -9.10
N GLY A 203 14.12 -7.38 -9.60
CA GLY A 203 14.10 -6.38 -10.66
C GLY A 203 13.52 -6.93 -11.97
N CYS A 204 13.72 -8.22 -12.28
CA CYS A 204 13.11 -8.89 -13.42
C CYS A 204 11.60 -9.12 -13.19
N ASP A 205 11.22 -9.67 -12.03
CA ASP A 205 9.82 -9.96 -11.71
C ASP A 205 8.95 -8.70 -11.61
N VAL A 206 9.45 -7.63 -10.97
CA VAL A 206 8.76 -6.32 -10.92
C VAL A 206 8.57 -5.77 -12.33
N ARG A 207 9.62 -5.76 -13.18
CA ARG A 207 9.51 -5.31 -14.58
C ARG A 207 8.54 -6.16 -15.42
N VAL A 208 8.48 -7.46 -15.17
CA VAL A 208 7.53 -8.36 -15.84
C VAL A 208 6.11 -8.11 -15.33
N SER A 209 5.91 -7.87 -14.04
CA SER A 209 4.59 -7.57 -13.46
C SER A 209 4.03 -6.22 -13.92
N GLU A 210 4.89 -5.21 -14.13
CA GLU A 210 4.51 -3.88 -14.60
C GLU A 210 4.37 -3.80 -16.13
N SER A 211 4.81 -4.81 -16.87
CA SER A 211 4.69 -4.84 -18.34
C SER A 211 3.22 -5.00 -18.77
N PRO A 212 2.67 -4.09 -19.62
CA PRO A 212 1.28 -4.17 -20.09
C PRO A 212 0.89 -5.51 -20.72
N ALA A 213 1.87 -6.21 -21.32
CA ALA A 213 1.67 -7.51 -21.94
C ALA A 213 1.44 -8.64 -20.92
N SER A 214 2.11 -8.58 -19.77
CA SER A 214 1.99 -9.55 -18.66
C SER A 214 0.67 -9.40 -17.89
N VAL A 215 0.23 -8.15 -17.68
CA VAL A 215 -1.08 -7.86 -17.08
C VAL A 215 -2.22 -8.37 -17.99
N ALA A 216 -2.06 -8.22 -19.30
CA ALA A 216 -3.01 -8.74 -20.29
C ALA A 216 -3.04 -10.28 -20.37
N SER A 217 -1.88 -10.96 -20.32
CA SER A 217 -1.83 -12.42 -20.37
C SER A 217 -2.34 -13.09 -19.08
N THR A 218 -2.07 -12.48 -17.92
CA THR A 218 -2.54 -12.97 -16.62
C THR A 218 -4.06 -12.84 -16.48
N SER A 219 -4.65 -11.77 -17.01
CA SER A 219 -6.11 -11.60 -17.06
C SER A 219 -6.79 -12.55 -18.06
N ALA A 220 -6.16 -12.83 -19.21
CA ALA A 220 -6.66 -13.80 -20.18
C ALA A 220 -6.61 -15.26 -19.67
N SER A 221 -5.50 -15.65 -19.03
CA SER A 221 -5.32 -17.00 -18.45
C SER A 221 -6.31 -17.28 -17.31
N ARG A 222 -6.58 -16.27 -16.47
CA ARG A 222 -7.55 -16.39 -15.37
C ARG A 222 -9.01 -16.41 -15.86
N ALA A 223 -9.31 -15.79 -17.00
CA ALA A 223 -10.62 -15.87 -17.64
C ALA A 223 -10.89 -17.26 -18.26
N GLY A 224 -9.87 -17.90 -18.87
CA GLY A 224 -9.99 -19.24 -19.46
C GLY A 224 -10.22 -20.35 -18.43
N ARG A 225 -9.52 -20.31 -17.30
CA ARG A 225 -9.68 -21.31 -16.22
C ARG A 225 -11.08 -21.31 -15.59
N VAL A 226 -11.74 -20.14 -15.58
CA VAL A 226 -13.10 -19.99 -15.04
C VAL A 226 -14.16 -20.54 -16.01
N THR A 227 -13.87 -20.53 -17.32
CA THR A 227 -14.76 -21.12 -18.33
C THR A 227 -14.64 -22.65 -18.40
N GLU A 228 -13.47 -23.22 -18.13
CA GLU A 228 -13.28 -24.68 -18.04
C GLU A 228 -13.95 -25.28 -16.79
N ASP A 229 -13.78 -24.68 -15.61
CA ASP A 229 -14.46 -25.15 -14.38
C ASP A 229 -16.01 -25.07 -14.48
N SER A 230 -16.52 -24.11 -15.27
CA SER A 230 -17.97 -24.00 -15.52
C SER A 230 -18.48 -25.01 -16.55
N ALA A 231 -17.62 -25.56 -17.41
CA ALA A 231 -17.96 -26.61 -18.36
C ALA A 231 -17.94 -27.99 -17.69
N ASP A 232 -16.97 -28.27 -16.83
CA ASP A 232 -16.90 -29.53 -16.07
C ASP A 232 -18.03 -29.66 -15.03
N GLY A 233 -18.47 -28.55 -14.43
CA GLY A 233 -19.63 -28.55 -13.53
C GLY A 233 -20.98 -28.83 -14.22
N ALA A 234 -21.08 -28.60 -15.54
CA ALA A 234 -22.29 -28.85 -16.32
C ALA A 234 -22.39 -30.30 -16.82
N ASP A 235 -21.27 -30.99 -17.03
CA ASP A 235 -21.24 -32.39 -17.50
C ASP A 235 -21.45 -33.39 -16.35
N ALA A 236 -21.04 -33.03 -15.12
CA ALA A 236 -21.29 -33.84 -13.92
C ALA A 236 -22.79 -33.94 -13.54
N GLY A 237 -23.63 -32.99 -14.00
CA GLY A 237 -25.07 -32.98 -13.73
C GLY A 237 -25.91 -33.94 -14.59
N ARG A 238 -25.33 -34.55 -15.63
CA ARG A 238 -26.07 -35.40 -16.59
C ARG A 238 -25.86 -36.90 -16.41
N ALA A 239 -24.95 -37.32 -15.52
CA ALA A 239 -24.65 -38.72 -15.25
C ALA A 239 -25.33 -39.31 -13.99
N GLY A 240 -26.11 -38.52 -13.24
CA GLY A 240 -26.64 -38.92 -11.92
C GLY A 240 -28.13 -39.32 -11.85
N THR A 241 -28.87 -39.37 -12.96
CA THR A 241 -30.35 -39.58 -12.97
C THR A 241 -30.80 -40.88 -13.63
N ALA A 242 -29.97 -41.92 -13.61
CA ALA A 242 -30.37 -43.27 -14.00
C ALA A 242 -29.82 -44.29 -13.00
N GLY A 243 -30.54 -44.55 -11.91
CA GLY A 243 -30.23 -45.65 -10.99
C GLY A 243 -30.36 -45.28 -9.51
N ALA A 244 -31.57 -45.02 -9.02
CA ALA A 244 -31.85 -44.97 -7.59
C ALA A 244 -33.32 -45.34 -7.33
N GLU A 245 -33.69 -46.56 -7.71
CA GLU A 245 -34.84 -47.26 -7.14
C GLU A 245 -34.31 -48.60 -6.64
N LEU A 246 -34.70 -48.96 -5.41
CA LEU A 246 -34.42 -50.19 -4.65
C LEU A 246 -33.42 -50.07 -3.48
N ALA A 247 -33.91 -50.54 -2.33
CA ALA A 247 -33.29 -50.80 -1.02
C ALA A 247 -33.02 -49.55 -0.14
N GLY A 248 -33.70 -49.32 0.99
CA GLY A 248 -34.45 -50.21 1.87
C GLY A 248 -33.68 -50.47 3.16
N SER A 249 -34.02 -49.70 4.20
CA SER A 249 -34.09 -50.08 5.63
C SER A 249 -32.98 -50.97 6.22
N GLY A 250 -32.23 -50.45 7.20
CA GLY A 250 -31.57 -51.30 8.19
C GLY A 250 -30.54 -50.62 9.12
N GLY A 251 -30.89 -50.54 10.42
CA GLY A 251 -30.02 -50.66 11.60
C GLY A 251 -29.05 -49.50 11.89
N VAL A 252 -29.17 -48.70 12.96
CA VAL A 252 -29.15 -48.99 14.41
C VAL A 252 -27.78 -49.48 14.92
N GLU A 253 -27.25 -48.72 15.90
CA GLU A 253 -26.19 -49.06 16.89
C GLU A 253 -24.73 -49.17 16.40
N ALA A 254 -23.67 -48.75 17.12
CA ALA A 254 -23.50 -48.33 18.50
C ALA A 254 -22.13 -47.61 18.73
N ILE A 255 -22.13 -46.64 19.64
CA ILE A 255 -21.27 -46.48 20.85
C ILE A 255 -19.74 -46.65 20.74
N ARG A 256 -18.97 -45.61 21.20
CA ARG A 256 -18.00 -45.55 22.35
C ARG A 256 -16.94 -44.45 22.10
N SER A 257 -16.94 -43.29 22.78
CA SER A 257 -16.29 -42.98 24.08
C SER A 257 -14.85 -43.55 24.18
N LYS A 258 -13.75 -42.81 24.38
CA LYS A 258 -13.44 -41.74 25.36
C LYS A 258 -12.05 -41.10 25.04
N PRO A 259 -11.67 -39.99 25.72
CA PRO A 259 -10.42 -39.21 25.53
C PRO A 259 -9.27 -39.70 26.43
N PHE A 260 -8.03 -39.26 26.20
CA PHE A 260 -7.14 -38.71 27.24
C PHE A 260 -5.81 -38.19 26.65
N ASP A 261 -5.30 -37.16 27.31
CA ASP A 261 -4.03 -36.47 27.11
C ASP A 261 -2.78 -37.33 27.41
N ALA A 262 -1.66 -36.91 26.84
CA ALA A 262 -0.33 -36.88 27.46
C ALA A 262 0.55 -35.86 26.74
#